data_AF-A0A957R9N5-F1
#
_entry.id   AF-A0A957R9N5-F1
#
_cell.length_a   1.000
_cell.length_b   1.000
_cell.length_c   1.000
_cell.angle_alpha   90.00
_cell.angle_beta   90.00
_cell.angle_gamma   90.00
#
_symmetry.space_group_name_H-M   'P 1'
#
loop_
_entity.id
_entity.type
_entity.pdbx_description
1 polymer ?
#
loop_
_entity_poly.entity_id
_entity_poly.type
_entity_poly.pdbx_seq_one_letter_code
_entity_poly.pdbx_strand_id
1 'polypeptide(L)'
;GLAFRQWAALREQTDYVALGHFHKPFVLDDWICNPGSPESCSISESDWTPRGYLVVEVDTEQASGAGRHRILGGNTPRRAMRHYTFRTDHAPSPAALMSQLDEFLERKAQELGRELRRPGVTESTPPVVELYLTGVLPFERRSLDLKAIEALIAARFSPLVGAVKSQVQSADYAIESDAYVARGELERRVLEGLFARDTRYAGESDKWARVAIALKQMALAGTPADTILDELDAHLRQPAGGA
;
A
#
# COMPACT_ATOMS: atom_id res chain seq x y z
N GLY A 1 16.89 -12.88 7.11
CA GLY A 1 17.77 -12.61 8.27
C GLY A 1 17.66 -13.74 9.26
N LEU A 2 18.66 -13.92 10.12
CA LEU A 2 18.66 -14.92 11.20
C LEU A 2 17.69 -14.51 12.32
N ALA A 3 16.96 -15.47 12.86
CA ALA A 3 16.05 -15.28 14.00
C ALA A 3 16.84 -14.97 15.28
N PHE A 4 16.22 -14.23 16.21
CA PHE A 4 16.84 -13.83 17.48
C PHE A 4 17.53 -15.00 18.22
N ARG A 5 16.88 -16.17 18.30
CA ARG A 5 17.41 -17.37 18.94
C ARG A 5 18.70 -17.90 18.30
N GLN A 6 18.91 -17.64 17.01
CA GLN A 6 20.13 -18.04 16.31
C GLN A 6 21.33 -17.15 16.69
N TRP A 7 21.08 -15.93 17.19
CA TRP A 7 22.11 -15.03 17.69
C TRP A 7 22.54 -15.36 19.12
N ALA A 8 21.72 -16.09 19.89
CA ALA A 8 21.97 -16.40 21.30
C ALA A 8 23.35 -17.07 21.54
N ALA A 9 23.84 -17.86 20.58
CA ALA A 9 25.15 -18.49 20.66
C ALA A 9 26.33 -17.51 20.74
N LEU A 10 26.16 -16.27 20.26
CA LEU A 10 27.21 -15.24 20.32
C LEU A 10 27.18 -14.45 21.64
N ARG A 11 26.11 -14.56 22.43
CA ARG A 11 25.89 -13.68 23.59
C ARG A 11 26.98 -13.79 24.64
N GLU A 12 27.56 -14.97 24.83
CA GLU A 12 28.64 -15.21 25.80
C GLU A 12 29.97 -14.58 25.38
N GLN A 13 30.17 -14.34 24.09
CA GLN A 13 31.43 -13.88 23.51
C GLN A 13 31.35 -12.43 23.01
N THR A 14 30.17 -11.84 22.99
CA THR A 14 29.91 -10.55 22.36
C THR A 14 29.04 -9.67 23.24
N ASP A 15 29.61 -8.55 23.65
CA ASP A 15 28.92 -7.52 24.42
C ASP A 15 28.03 -6.63 23.52
N TYR A 16 28.41 -6.44 22.24
CA TYR A 16 27.71 -5.58 21.29
C TYR A 16 27.89 -6.04 19.84
N VAL A 17 26.82 -6.03 19.06
CA VAL A 17 26.76 -6.32 17.62
C VAL A 17 26.09 -5.17 16.88
N ALA A 18 26.80 -4.57 15.93
CA ALA A 18 26.23 -3.62 14.98
C ALA A 18 25.73 -4.34 13.72
N LEU A 19 24.46 -4.13 13.38
CA LEU A 19 23.83 -4.59 12.14
C LEU A 19 23.53 -3.38 11.23
N GLY A 20 23.55 -3.58 9.91
CA GLY A 20 23.38 -2.47 8.95
C GLY A 20 22.60 -2.78 7.65
N HIS A 21 22.06 -3.99 7.47
CA HIS A 21 21.30 -4.34 6.25
C HIS A 21 19.82 -3.94 6.31
N PHE A 22 19.23 -3.93 7.50
CA PHE A 22 17.83 -3.54 7.67
C PHE A 22 17.73 -2.04 7.92
N HIS A 23 16.89 -1.35 7.16
CA HIS A 23 16.75 0.10 7.31
C HIS A 23 15.90 0.50 8.53
N LYS A 24 15.09 -0.43 9.06
CA LYS A 24 14.28 -0.19 10.26
C LYS A 24 15.18 -0.23 11.51
N PRO A 25 15.20 0.84 12.34
CA PRO A 25 16.00 0.86 13.56
C PRO A 25 15.44 -0.14 14.59
N PHE A 26 16.33 -0.78 15.33
CA PHE A 26 15.97 -1.60 16.50
C PHE A 26 17.18 -1.81 17.42
N VAL A 27 16.90 -2.06 18.69
CA VAL A 27 17.86 -2.56 19.68
C VAL A 27 17.20 -3.74 20.39
N LEU A 28 17.89 -4.88 20.46
CA LEU A 28 17.41 -6.08 21.12
C LEU A 28 18.40 -6.48 22.23
N ASP A 29 17.86 -6.64 23.44
CA ASP A 29 18.58 -7.02 24.66
C ASP A 29 19.86 -6.21 24.92
N ASP A 30 19.85 -4.93 24.52
CA ASP A 30 20.97 -3.98 24.66
C ASP A 30 22.30 -4.41 24.02
N TRP A 31 22.33 -5.44 23.16
CA TRP A 31 23.56 -5.90 22.50
C TRP A 31 23.42 -6.04 20.99
N ILE A 32 22.25 -6.44 20.47
CA ILE A 32 22.03 -6.49 19.02
C ILE A 32 21.43 -5.16 18.58
N CYS A 33 22.21 -4.39 17.85
CA CYS A 33 21.90 -3.01 17.57
C CYS A 33 21.85 -2.75 16.06
N ASN A 34 20.79 -2.10 15.62
CA ASN A 34 20.65 -1.60 14.27
C ASN A 34 20.21 -0.13 14.32
N PRO A 35 21.08 0.83 13.96
CA PRO A 35 20.71 2.25 13.89
C PRO A 35 19.62 2.55 12.86
N GLY A 36 19.37 1.63 11.91
CA GLY A 36 18.57 1.90 10.73
C GLY A 36 19.34 2.73 9.70
N SER A 37 18.67 3.09 8.62
CA SER A 37 19.26 3.88 7.53
C SER A 37 19.45 5.35 7.96
N PRO A 38 20.55 6.02 7.53
CA PRO A 38 20.76 7.44 7.79
C PRO A 38 19.80 8.32 6.98
N GLU A 39 19.24 7.79 5.89
CA GLU A 39 18.27 8.45 5.02
C GLU A 39 17.10 7.52 4.66
N SER A 40 16.00 8.09 4.17
CA SER A 40 14.88 7.30 3.63
C SER A 40 15.23 6.77 2.24
N CYS A 41 15.32 5.46 2.07
CA CYS A 41 15.47 4.83 0.75
C CYS A 41 14.13 4.53 0.08
N SER A 42 13.05 4.51 0.86
CA SER A 42 11.69 4.41 0.35
C SER A 42 10.71 5.19 1.25
N ILE A 43 9.55 5.56 0.68
CA ILE A 43 8.56 6.36 1.39
C ILE A 43 8.02 5.66 2.64
N SER A 44 7.98 4.33 2.67
CA SER A 44 7.49 3.54 3.81
C SER A 44 8.41 3.61 5.04
N GLU A 45 9.63 4.13 4.86
CA GLU A 45 10.59 4.34 5.94
C GLU A 45 10.37 5.71 6.63
N SER A 46 9.50 6.59 6.12
CA SER A 46 9.33 7.97 6.63
C SER A 46 9.08 8.02 8.13
N ASP A 47 8.27 7.07 8.62
CA ASP A 47 7.77 7.05 9.99
C ASP A 47 8.76 6.44 10.99
N TRP A 48 9.86 5.87 10.50
CA TRP A 48 10.86 5.24 11.35
C TRP A 48 11.77 6.29 11.99
N THR A 49 11.30 6.90 13.07
CA THR A 49 12.02 7.92 13.83
C THR A 49 12.01 7.58 15.32
N PRO A 50 13.11 7.77 16.06
CA PRO A 50 14.45 8.22 15.63
C PRO A 50 15.24 7.13 14.88
N ARG A 51 16.17 7.52 14.00
CA ARG A 51 17.09 6.58 13.32
C ARG A 51 18.36 7.24 12.75
N GLY A 52 19.31 6.40 12.35
CA GLY A 52 20.42 6.73 11.46
C GLY A 52 21.81 6.49 12.05
N TYR A 53 21.97 6.64 13.36
CA TYR A 53 23.21 6.32 14.05
C TYR A 53 22.97 5.97 15.53
N LEU A 54 23.94 5.25 16.10
CA LEU A 54 24.05 5.03 17.54
C LEU A 54 25.41 5.58 17.99
N VAL A 55 25.43 6.24 19.15
CA VAL A 55 26.66 6.54 19.87
C VAL A 55 26.81 5.47 20.92
N VAL A 56 27.90 4.71 20.84
CA VAL A 56 28.18 3.62 21.79
C VAL A 56 29.42 4.01 22.56
N GLU A 57 29.23 4.21 23.86
CA GLU A 57 30.33 4.40 24.81
C GLU A 57 30.69 3.04 25.39
N VAL A 58 31.98 2.71 25.44
CA VAL A 58 32.47 1.42 25.94
C VAL A 58 33.46 1.68 27.07
N ASP A 59 33.21 1.09 28.23
CA ASP A 59 34.16 1.03 29.33
C ASP A 59 35.13 -0.14 29.11
N THR A 60 36.39 0.19 28.81
CA THR A 60 37.44 -0.81 28.56
C THR A 60 38.05 -1.38 29.83
N GLU A 61 37.90 -0.70 30.96
CA GLU A 61 38.45 -1.10 32.26
C GLU A 61 37.52 -2.06 33.00
N GLN A 62 36.23 -2.03 32.68
CA GLN A 62 35.26 -2.97 33.22
C GLN A 62 35.43 -4.37 32.60
N ALA A 63 35.42 -5.40 33.45
CA ALA A 63 35.42 -6.79 33.01
C ALA A 63 34.19 -7.10 32.14
N SER A 64 34.34 -8.06 31.21
CA SER A 64 33.27 -8.52 30.32
C SER A 64 31.99 -8.89 31.10
N GLY A 65 30.83 -8.37 30.66
CA GLY A 65 29.57 -8.52 31.38
C GLY A 65 28.56 -7.39 31.13
N ALA A 66 27.41 -7.47 31.82
CA ALA A 66 26.36 -6.46 31.73
C ALA A 66 26.85 -5.09 32.22
N GLY A 67 26.62 -4.04 31.42
CA GLY A 67 26.96 -2.65 31.78
C GLY A 67 28.24 -2.09 31.15
N ARG A 68 28.99 -2.90 30.38
CA ARG A 68 30.25 -2.47 29.74
C ARG A 68 30.10 -1.40 28.66
N HIS A 69 28.89 -1.25 28.10
CA HIS A 69 28.63 -0.25 27.10
C HIS A 69 27.30 0.45 27.33
N ARG A 70 27.23 1.70 26.89
CA ARG A 70 26.03 2.54 26.90
C ARG A 70 25.69 2.94 25.47
N ILE A 71 24.44 2.73 25.08
CA ILE A 71 23.94 3.03 23.74
C ILE A 71 23.06 4.26 23.81
N LEU A 72 23.38 5.27 23.00
CA LEU A 72 22.58 6.47 22.82
C LEU A 72 22.09 6.54 21.37
N GLY A 73 20.77 6.65 21.22
CA GLY A 73 20.13 6.76 19.91
C GLY A 73 20.28 8.14 19.31
N GLY A 74 20.76 8.19 18.06
CA GLY A 74 20.78 9.39 17.25
C GLY A 74 19.54 9.53 16.37
N ASN A 75 19.29 10.76 15.89
CA ASN A 75 18.31 10.99 14.83
C ASN A 75 18.92 11.90 13.76
N THR A 76 19.36 11.30 12.65
CA THR A 76 19.97 12.03 11.54
C THR A 76 18.97 13.03 10.95
N PRO A 77 19.36 14.31 10.79
CA PRO A 77 18.57 15.25 10.01
C PRO A 77 18.41 14.75 8.57
N ARG A 78 17.16 14.70 8.10
CA ARG A 78 16.82 14.09 6.81
C ARG A 78 15.78 14.91 6.08
N ARG A 79 15.56 14.62 4.79
CA ARG A 79 14.49 15.29 4.03
C ARG A 79 13.12 14.81 4.51
N ALA A 80 12.18 15.74 4.67
CA ALA A 80 10.79 15.39 4.97
C ALA A 80 10.22 14.54 3.83
N MET A 81 9.72 13.36 4.16
CA MET A 81 9.05 12.47 3.23
C MET A 81 7.63 12.21 3.72
N ARG A 82 6.62 12.48 2.89
CA ARG A 82 5.22 12.26 3.25
C ARG A 82 4.49 11.47 2.18
N HIS A 83 3.77 10.45 2.62
CA HIS A 83 2.73 9.82 1.83
C HIS A 83 1.36 10.32 2.29
N TYR A 84 0.49 10.62 1.34
CA TYR A 84 -0.91 10.95 1.61
C TYR A 84 -1.79 9.99 0.84
N THR A 85 -2.89 9.59 1.45
CA THR A 85 -3.92 8.77 0.78
C THR A 85 -5.18 9.61 0.65
N PHE A 86 -5.76 9.62 -0.54
CA PHE A 86 -7.02 10.26 -0.83
C PHE A 86 -7.99 9.23 -1.42
N ARG A 87 -9.20 9.18 -0.87
CA ARG A 87 -10.28 8.29 -1.32
C ARG A 87 -11.15 9.00 -2.35
N THR A 88 -11.30 8.42 -3.53
CA THR A 88 -12.02 9.05 -4.66
C THR A 88 -13.53 8.84 -4.63
N ASP A 89 -14.03 8.02 -3.70
CA ASP A 89 -15.41 7.53 -3.64
C ASP A 89 -16.45 8.66 -3.66
N HIS A 90 -16.12 9.81 -3.08
CA HIS A 90 -17.03 10.96 -2.91
C HIS A 90 -16.84 12.08 -3.95
N ALA A 91 -16.04 11.84 -4.99
CA ALA A 91 -15.76 12.82 -6.03
C ALA A 91 -16.54 12.48 -7.32
N PRO A 92 -17.79 12.97 -7.49
CA PRO A 92 -18.70 12.51 -8.55
C PRO A 92 -18.26 12.86 -9.97
N SER A 93 -17.27 13.75 -10.13
CA SER A 93 -16.75 14.18 -11.42
C SER A 93 -15.26 14.52 -11.34
N PRO A 94 -14.54 14.58 -12.48
CA PRO A 94 -13.15 15.01 -12.51
C PRO A 94 -12.94 16.40 -11.88
N ALA A 95 -13.84 17.34 -12.17
CA ALA A 95 -13.76 18.69 -11.63
C ALA A 95 -13.96 18.70 -10.09
N ALA A 96 -14.91 17.90 -9.59
CA ALA A 96 -15.12 17.75 -8.15
C ALA A 96 -13.91 17.10 -7.47
N LEU A 97 -13.30 16.09 -8.09
CA LEU A 97 -12.08 15.46 -7.58
C LEU A 97 -10.95 16.47 -7.46
N MET A 98 -10.71 17.28 -8.51
CA MET A 98 -9.66 18.29 -8.50
C MET A 98 -9.87 19.34 -7.41
N SER A 99 -11.09 19.82 -7.22
CA SER A 99 -11.42 20.77 -6.15
C SER A 99 -11.18 20.17 -4.77
N GLN A 100 -11.66 18.94 -4.52
CA GLN A 100 -11.48 18.26 -3.23
C GLN A 100 -10.01 17.93 -2.96
N LEU A 101 -9.25 17.53 -3.98
CA LEU A 101 -7.82 17.28 -3.87
C LEU A 101 -7.06 18.56 -3.53
N ASP A 102 -7.41 19.68 -4.15
CA ASP A 102 -6.75 20.96 -3.89
C ASP A 102 -6.93 21.40 -2.44
N GLU A 103 -8.17 21.36 -1.92
CA GLU A 103 -8.46 21.65 -0.51
C GLU A 103 -7.74 20.68 0.44
N PHE A 104 -7.72 19.38 0.11
CA PHE A 104 -7.03 18.38 0.89
C PHE A 104 -5.52 18.63 0.94
N LEU A 105 -4.90 18.86 -0.22
CA LEU A 105 -3.45 19.09 -0.35
C LEU A 105 -3.04 20.41 0.31
N GLU A 106 -3.84 21.46 0.20
CA GLU A 106 -3.61 22.72 0.90
C GLU A 106 -3.57 22.51 2.42
N ARG A 107 -4.57 21.82 2.97
CA ARG A 107 -4.60 21.50 4.40
C ARG A 107 -3.38 20.67 4.80
N LYS A 108 -3.00 19.65 4.02
CA LYS A 108 -1.82 18.82 4.29
C LYS A 108 -0.50 19.58 4.19
N ALA A 109 -0.37 20.52 3.26
CA ALA A 109 0.79 21.39 3.16
C ALA A 109 0.91 22.30 4.40
N GLN A 110 -0.20 22.85 4.88
CA GLN A 110 -0.22 23.65 6.11
C GLN A 110 0.13 22.81 7.34
N GLU A 111 -0.41 21.59 7.46
CA GLU A 111 -0.07 20.65 8.53
C GLU A 111 1.42 20.32 8.54
N LEU A 112 2.00 19.96 7.39
CA LEU A 112 3.43 19.70 7.25
C LEU A 112 4.27 20.92 7.59
N GLY A 113 3.89 22.10 7.11
CA GLY A 113 4.59 23.35 7.42
C GLY A 113 4.60 23.67 8.92
N ARG A 114 3.53 23.34 9.66
CA ARG A 114 3.49 23.47 11.12
C ARG A 114 4.32 22.40 11.80
N GLU A 115 4.28 21.17 11.31
CA GLU A 115 5.06 20.04 11.82
C GLU A 115 6.56 20.33 11.75
N LEU A 116 7.07 20.75 10.60
CA LEU A 116 8.50 21.01 10.38
C LEU A 116 9.04 22.21 11.18
N ARG A 117 8.17 23.06 11.72
CA ARG A 117 8.55 24.18 12.59
C ARG A 117 8.59 23.82 14.08
N ARG A 118 8.13 22.62 14.45
CA ARG A 118 8.12 22.19 15.86
C ARG A 118 9.55 22.04 16.38
N PRO A 119 9.85 22.46 17.62
CA PRO A 119 11.14 22.23 18.24
C PRO A 119 11.49 20.73 18.26
N GLY A 120 12.74 20.39 17.93
CA GLY A 120 13.24 19.01 17.93
C GLY A 120 12.93 18.20 16.67
N VAL A 121 12.21 18.76 15.69
CA VAL A 121 12.08 18.14 14.37
C VAL A 121 13.38 18.35 13.60
N THR A 122 13.95 17.26 13.09
CA THR A 122 15.21 17.25 12.33
C THR A 122 14.98 17.13 10.81
N GLU A 123 13.73 17.13 10.37
CA GLU A 123 13.40 17.02 8.96
C GLU A 123 13.53 18.37 8.23
N SER A 124 13.98 18.32 6.97
CA SER A 124 14.25 19.49 6.13
C SER A 124 13.39 19.56 4.87
N THR A 125 13.24 20.77 4.33
CA THR A 125 12.58 21.06 3.05
C THR A 125 13.60 21.18 1.90
N PRO A 126 13.18 21.17 0.62
CA PRO A 126 11.86 20.81 0.11
C PRO A 126 11.47 19.34 0.39
N PRO A 127 10.18 19.03 0.65
CA PRO A 127 9.76 17.66 0.97
C PRO A 127 9.73 16.74 -0.26
N VAL A 128 9.69 15.43 -0.05
CA VAL A 128 9.21 14.46 -1.04
C VAL A 128 7.78 14.08 -0.69
N VAL A 129 6.87 14.16 -1.66
CA VAL A 129 5.44 13.92 -1.45
C VAL A 129 4.95 12.87 -2.43
N GLU A 130 4.37 11.79 -1.90
CA GLU A 130 3.61 10.81 -2.68
C GLU A 130 2.13 10.89 -2.33
N LEU A 131 1.26 10.99 -3.34
CA LEU A 131 -0.19 10.91 -3.18
C LEU A 131 -0.71 9.59 -3.75
N TYR A 132 -1.42 8.82 -2.94
CA TYR A 132 -2.13 7.62 -3.35
C TYR A 132 -3.61 7.91 -3.54
N LEU A 133 -4.10 7.74 -4.76
CA LEU A 133 -5.52 7.74 -5.06
C LEU A 133 -6.07 6.32 -4.88
N THR A 134 -7.05 6.18 -4.00
CA THR A 134 -7.63 4.89 -3.59
C THR A 134 -9.15 4.94 -3.66
N GLY A 135 -9.79 3.77 -3.56
CA GLY A 135 -11.25 3.65 -3.56
C GLY A 135 -11.83 3.52 -4.97
N VAL A 136 -13.13 3.79 -5.07
CA VAL A 136 -13.88 3.67 -6.33
C VAL A 136 -13.90 5.00 -7.04
N LEU A 137 -13.60 4.99 -8.34
CA LEU A 137 -13.71 6.17 -9.20
C LEU A 137 -15.12 6.20 -9.82
N PRO A 138 -15.98 7.17 -9.45
CA PRO A 138 -17.37 7.23 -9.92
C PRO A 138 -17.51 7.80 -11.34
N PHE A 139 -16.38 8.05 -12.03
CA PHE A 139 -16.33 8.52 -13.40
C PHE A 139 -15.27 7.74 -14.20
N GLU A 140 -15.24 7.94 -15.51
CA GLU A 140 -14.35 7.22 -16.41
C GLU A 140 -12.87 7.45 -16.08
N ARG A 141 -12.09 6.37 -15.93
CA ARG A 141 -10.67 6.45 -15.59
C ARG A 141 -9.82 7.30 -16.54
N ARG A 142 -10.19 7.38 -17.82
CA ARG A 142 -9.50 8.21 -18.82
C ARG A 142 -9.60 9.72 -18.53
N SER A 143 -10.59 10.13 -17.74
CA SER A 143 -10.78 11.52 -17.32
C SER A 143 -9.94 11.88 -16.07
N LEU A 144 -9.18 10.93 -15.52
CA LEU A 144 -8.26 11.18 -14.41
C LEU A 144 -6.94 11.76 -14.93
N ASP A 145 -6.77 13.07 -14.77
CA ASP A 145 -5.54 13.76 -15.17
C ASP A 145 -4.49 13.74 -14.04
N LEU A 146 -3.62 12.72 -14.06
CA LEU A 146 -2.55 12.58 -13.07
C LEU A 146 -1.55 13.75 -13.12
N LYS A 147 -1.29 14.33 -14.30
CA LYS A 147 -0.35 15.44 -14.45
C LYS A 147 -0.89 16.71 -13.80
N ALA A 148 -2.19 16.96 -13.94
CA ALA A 148 -2.83 18.08 -13.27
C ALA A 148 -2.78 17.91 -11.73
N ILE A 149 -2.94 16.68 -11.22
CA ILE A 149 -2.82 16.39 -9.78
C ILE A 149 -1.37 16.57 -9.31
N GLU A 150 -0.37 16.12 -10.08
CA GLU A 150 1.05 16.37 -9.78
C GLU A 150 1.36 17.87 -9.76
N ALA A 151 0.77 18.66 -10.66
CA ALA A 151 0.89 20.12 -10.65
C ALA A 151 0.28 20.76 -9.39
N LEU A 152 -0.85 20.24 -8.89
CA LEU A 152 -1.39 20.67 -7.59
C LEU A 152 -0.41 20.36 -6.44
N ILE A 153 0.17 19.17 -6.41
CA ILE A 153 1.18 18.81 -5.40
C ILE A 153 2.37 19.77 -5.48
N ALA A 154 2.86 20.06 -6.69
CA ALA A 154 3.96 20.99 -6.90
C ALA A 154 3.62 22.40 -6.38
N ALA A 155 2.42 22.90 -6.69
CA ALA A 155 1.96 24.22 -6.25
C ALA A 155 1.77 24.33 -4.73
N ARG A 156 1.30 23.26 -4.07
CA ARG A 156 1.00 23.29 -2.62
C ARG A 156 2.22 23.02 -1.74
N PHE A 157 3.15 22.18 -2.18
CA PHE A 157 4.27 21.72 -1.34
C PHE A 157 5.65 22.26 -1.75
N SER A 158 5.81 22.77 -2.98
CA SER A 158 7.13 23.02 -3.59
C SER A 158 8.11 21.87 -3.33
N PRO A 159 7.73 20.61 -3.64
CA PRO A 159 8.49 19.43 -3.25
C PRO A 159 9.74 19.25 -4.12
N LEU A 160 10.70 18.48 -3.62
CA LEU A 160 11.80 17.95 -4.43
C LEU A 160 11.26 16.94 -5.47
N VAL A 161 10.33 16.09 -5.02
CA VAL A 161 9.62 15.11 -5.84
C VAL A 161 8.17 15.08 -5.40
N GLY A 162 7.26 15.32 -6.33
CA GLY A 162 5.82 15.12 -6.16
C GLY A 162 5.35 14.03 -7.12
N ALA A 163 4.78 12.94 -6.60
CA ALA A 163 4.34 11.81 -7.43
C ALA A 163 2.92 11.39 -7.06
N VAL A 164 2.15 10.96 -8.05
CA VAL A 164 0.80 10.42 -7.86
C VAL A 164 0.78 8.94 -8.24
N LYS A 165 0.30 8.10 -7.32
CA LYS A 165 0.07 6.67 -7.54
C LYS A 165 -1.42 6.39 -7.52
N SER A 166 -1.89 5.63 -8.51
CA SER A 166 -3.32 5.30 -8.65
C SER A 166 -3.57 3.84 -8.35
N GLN A 167 -4.32 3.58 -7.28
CA GLN A 167 -4.84 2.27 -6.87
C GLN A 167 -6.38 2.26 -6.91
N VAL A 168 -6.98 3.13 -7.72
CA VAL A 168 -8.44 3.25 -7.85
C VAL A 168 -9.03 2.09 -8.65
N GLN A 169 -10.21 1.66 -8.25
CA GLN A 169 -11.06 0.73 -9.00
C GLN A 169 -12.04 1.55 -9.84
N SER A 170 -12.36 1.11 -11.06
CA SER A 170 -13.46 1.74 -11.81
C SER A 170 -14.78 1.42 -11.11
N ALA A 171 -15.76 2.33 -11.13
CA ALA A 171 -17.14 2.02 -10.72
C ALA A 171 -17.69 0.79 -11.45
N ASP A 172 -17.22 0.57 -12.68
CA ASP A 172 -17.51 -0.62 -13.46
C ASP A 172 -16.99 -1.94 -12.84
N TYR A 173 -16.17 -1.92 -11.80
CA TYR A 173 -15.65 -3.14 -11.18
C TYR A 173 -15.68 -3.07 -9.65
N ALA A 174 -16.35 -2.06 -9.09
CA ALA A 174 -16.50 -1.92 -7.66
C ALA A 174 -17.43 -3.01 -7.14
N ILE A 175 -16.84 -4.01 -6.48
CA ILE A 175 -17.59 -4.98 -5.69
C ILE A 175 -17.50 -4.48 -4.26
N GLU A 176 -18.64 -4.14 -3.65
CA GLU A 176 -18.74 -3.91 -2.21
C GLU A 176 -18.32 -5.20 -1.50
N SER A 177 -17.06 -5.27 -1.05
CA SER A 177 -16.58 -6.35 -0.21
C SER A 177 -16.82 -6.01 1.26
N ASP A 178 -18.08 -5.75 1.61
CA ASP A 178 -18.49 -5.73 3.01
C ASP A 178 -18.87 -7.15 3.42
N ALA A 179 -18.19 -7.63 4.47
CA ALA A 179 -18.20 -8.98 5.03
C ALA A 179 -17.22 -9.99 4.40
N TYR A 180 -16.74 -10.91 5.25
CA TYR A 180 -15.94 -12.08 4.91
C TYR A 180 -16.71 -13.00 3.94
N VAL A 181 -16.75 -12.63 2.67
CA VAL A 181 -17.34 -13.43 1.62
C VAL A 181 -16.33 -14.52 1.25
N ALA A 182 -16.73 -15.78 1.36
CA ALA A 182 -15.91 -16.90 0.89
C ALA A 182 -15.56 -16.69 -0.59
N ARG A 183 -14.33 -17.02 -0.99
CA ARG A 183 -13.79 -16.76 -2.34
C ARG A 183 -14.73 -17.16 -3.49
N GLY A 184 -15.43 -18.30 -3.35
CA GLY A 184 -16.39 -18.77 -4.36
C GLY A 184 -17.63 -17.89 -4.50
N GLU A 185 -18.10 -17.29 -3.41
CA GLU A 185 -19.25 -16.38 -3.42
C GLU A 185 -18.85 -14.99 -3.94
N LEU A 186 -17.62 -14.54 -3.68
CA LEU A 186 -17.08 -13.32 -4.29
C LEU A 186 -16.97 -13.49 -5.80
N GLU A 187 -16.41 -14.61 -6.26
CA GLU A 187 -16.30 -14.95 -7.68
C GLU A 187 -17.66 -14.97 -8.38
N ARG A 188 -18.69 -15.56 -7.76
CA ARG A 188 -20.06 -15.56 -8.29
C ARG A 188 -20.60 -14.14 -8.47
N ARG A 189 -20.45 -13.28 -7.45
CA ARG A 189 -20.93 -11.89 -7.50
C ARG A 189 -20.20 -11.06 -8.56
N VAL A 190 -18.90 -11.27 -8.74
CA VAL A 190 -18.12 -10.60 -9.81
C VAL A 190 -18.71 -10.96 -11.17
N LEU A 191 -18.88 -12.25 -11.44
CA LEU A 191 -19.34 -12.75 -12.73
C LEU A 191 -20.79 -12.35 -13.00
N GLU A 192 -21.66 -12.41 -11.99
CA GLU A 192 -23.05 -11.95 -12.08
C GLU A 192 -23.11 -10.45 -12.43
N GLY A 193 -22.28 -9.62 -11.78
CA GLY A 193 -22.15 -8.19 -12.08
C GLY A 193 -21.63 -7.90 -13.50
N LEU A 194 -20.81 -8.79 -14.07
CA LEU A 194 -20.35 -8.68 -15.46
C LEU A 194 -21.45 -9.06 -16.45
N PHE A 195 -22.18 -10.16 -16.23
CA PHE A 195 -23.28 -10.58 -17.10
C PHE A 195 -24.50 -9.67 -17.03
N ALA A 196 -24.76 -9.03 -15.89
CA ALA A 196 -25.84 -8.06 -15.71
C ALA A 196 -25.72 -6.82 -16.62
N ARG A 197 -24.54 -6.56 -17.19
CA ARG A 197 -24.25 -5.38 -18.01
C ARG A 197 -24.45 -5.59 -19.50
N ASP A 198 -24.48 -6.84 -19.93
CA ASP A 198 -24.75 -7.19 -21.31
C ASP A 198 -26.24 -7.49 -21.45
N THR A 199 -26.95 -6.72 -22.26
CA THR A 199 -28.41 -6.85 -22.43
C THR A 199 -28.84 -8.25 -22.88
N ARG A 200 -27.94 -9.01 -23.51
CA ARG A 200 -28.19 -10.41 -23.93
C ARG A 200 -28.24 -11.38 -22.75
N TYR A 201 -27.51 -11.07 -21.68
CA TYR A 201 -27.31 -11.97 -20.54
C TYR A 201 -27.88 -11.41 -19.24
N ALA A 202 -28.29 -10.14 -19.21
CA ALA A 202 -28.76 -9.46 -18.02
C ALA A 202 -29.98 -10.11 -17.36
N GLY A 203 -30.90 -10.66 -18.16
CA GLY A 203 -32.09 -11.36 -17.66
C GLY A 203 -31.79 -12.69 -16.95
N GLU A 204 -30.63 -13.29 -17.20
CA GLU A 204 -30.20 -14.57 -16.64
C GLU A 204 -28.77 -14.48 -16.07
N SER A 205 -28.37 -13.32 -15.54
CA SER A 205 -26.97 -13.03 -15.17
C SER A 205 -26.40 -14.01 -14.13
N ASP A 206 -27.20 -14.43 -13.15
CA ASP A 206 -26.83 -15.44 -12.16
C ASP A 206 -26.61 -16.83 -12.79
N LYS A 207 -27.44 -17.22 -13.76
CA LYS A 207 -27.28 -18.47 -14.51
C LYS A 207 -25.97 -18.47 -15.30
N TRP A 208 -25.70 -17.38 -16.03
CA TRP A 208 -24.46 -17.25 -16.80
C TRP A 208 -23.21 -17.19 -15.92
N ALA A 209 -23.31 -16.57 -14.74
CA ALA A 209 -22.24 -16.61 -13.74
C ALA A 209 -21.93 -18.04 -13.28
N ARG A 210 -22.97 -18.86 -13.01
CA ARG A 210 -22.79 -20.29 -12.66
C ARG A 210 -22.17 -21.10 -13.79
N VAL A 211 -22.60 -20.89 -15.03
CA VAL A 211 -22.02 -21.55 -16.21
C VAL A 211 -20.54 -21.20 -16.35
N ALA A 212 -20.17 -19.92 -16.24
CA ALA A 212 -18.79 -19.48 -16.31
C ALA A 212 -17.90 -20.12 -15.22
N ILE A 213 -18.42 -20.25 -13.98
CA ILE A 213 -17.73 -20.94 -12.89
C ILE A 213 -17.57 -22.44 -13.21
N ALA A 214 -18.61 -23.10 -13.71
CA ALA A 214 -18.57 -24.52 -14.06
C ALA A 214 -17.55 -24.82 -15.16
N LEU A 215 -17.56 -24.03 -16.26
CA LEU A 215 -16.60 -24.18 -17.36
C LEU A 215 -15.16 -23.93 -16.88
N LYS A 216 -14.96 -22.94 -16.00
CA LYS A 216 -13.65 -22.70 -15.36
C LYS A 216 -13.21 -23.92 -14.54
N GLN A 217 -14.10 -24.54 -13.77
CA GLN A 217 -13.78 -25.74 -12.99
C GLN A 217 -13.43 -26.93 -13.90
N MET A 218 -14.15 -27.13 -15.00
CA MET A 218 -13.84 -28.16 -16.00
C MET A 218 -12.44 -27.94 -16.61
N ALA A 219 -12.11 -26.70 -16.96
CA ALA A 219 -10.79 -26.35 -17.49
C ALA A 219 -9.67 -26.60 -16.46
N LEU A 220 -9.89 -26.23 -15.19
CA LEU A 220 -8.94 -26.48 -14.11
C LEU A 220 -8.77 -27.97 -13.79
N ALA A 221 -9.82 -28.77 -14.01
CA ALA A 221 -9.77 -30.23 -13.87
C ALA A 221 -9.11 -30.93 -15.08
N GLY A 222 -8.68 -30.20 -16.11
CA GLY A 222 -8.04 -30.76 -17.30
C GLY A 222 -9.01 -31.42 -18.28
N THR A 223 -10.29 -31.03 -18.25
CA THR A 223 -11.30 -31.55 -19.19
C THR A 223 -10.93 -31.14 -20.63
N PRO A 224 -11.06 -32.03 -21.63
CA PRO A 224 -10.78 -31.70 -23.03
C PRO A 224 -11.61 -30.51 -23.54
N ALA A 225 -11.00 -29.69 -24.39
CA ALA A 225 -11.63 -28.47 -24.91
C ALA A 225 -12.97 -28.74 -25.61
N ASP A 226 -13.06 -29.82 -26.39
CA ASP A 226 -14.29 -30.20 -27.11
C ASP A 226 -15.45 -30.44 -26.15
N THR A 227 -15.20 -31.11 -25.01
CA THR A 227 -16.22 -31.36 -23.98
C THR A 227 -16.65 -30.08 -23.25
N ILE A 228 -15.73 -29.12 -23.06
CA ILE A 228 -16.06 -27.80 -22.50
C ILE A 228 -16.92 -27.00 -23.48
N LEU A 229 -16.62 -27.09 -24.78
CA LEU A 229 -17.39 -26.43 -25.83
C LEU A 229 -18.79 -27.04 -25.98
N ASP A 230 -18.92 -28.36 -25.90
CA ASP A 230 -20.21 -29.05 -25.92
C ASP A 230 -21.13 -28.62 -24.76
N GLU A 231 -20.57 -28.47 -23.56
CA GLU A 231 -21.30 -28.00 -22.37
C GLU A 231 -21.76 -26.54 -22.53
N LEU A 232 -20.89 -25.68 -23.07
CA LEU A 232 -21.26 -24.29 -23.39
C LEU A 232 -22.37 -24.23 -24.44
N ASP A 233 -22.27 -25.05 -25.49
CA ASP A 233 -23.27 -25.16 -26.55
C ASP A 233 -24.63 -25.62 -26.02
N ALA A 234 -24.64 -26.57 -25.08
CA ALA A 234 -25.87 -27.03 -24.43
C ALA A 234 -26.59 -25.90 -23.67
N HIS A 235 -25.83 -25.04 -22.99
CA HIS A 235 -26.38 -23.87 -22.29
C HIS A 235 -26.83 -22.76 -23.24
N LEU A 236 -26.15 -22.57 -24.38
CA LEU A 236 -26.55 -21.60 -25.42
C LEU A 236 -27.83 -22.01 -26.17
N ARG A 237 -28.13 -23.32 -26.27
CA ARG A 237 -29.31 -23.84 -26.97
C ARG A 237 -30.57 -23.91 -26.11
N GLN A 238 -30.47 -23.71 -24.79
CA GLN A 238 -31.65 -23.55 -23.94
C GLN A 238 -32.26 -22.17 -24.19
N PRO A 239 -33.53 -22.07 -24.66
CA PRO A 239 -34.14 -20.76 -24.91
C PRO A 239 -34.20 -19.97 -23.60
N ALA A 240 -33.83 -18.69 -23.65
CA ALA A 240 -34.10 -17.74 -22.59
C ALA A 240 -35.61 -17.79 -22.28
N GLY A 241 -35.97 -18.12 -21.04
CA GLY A 241 -37.36 -18.25 -20.64
C GLY A 241 -38.09 -16.94 -20.85
N GLY A 242 -39.03 -16.92 -21.79
CA GLY A 242 -39.88 -15.76 -22.06
C GLY A 242 -40.77 -15.42 -20.87
N ALA A 243 -40.89 -14.12 -20.60
CA ALA A 243 -42.09 -13.52 -20.03
C ALA A 243 -42.95 -12.98 -21.18
#